data_AF-F8C645-F1
#
_entry.id   AF-F8C645-F1
#
_cell.length_a   1.000
_cell.length_b   1.000
_cell.length_c   1.000
_cell.angle_alpha   90.00
_cell.angle_beta   90.00
_cell.angle_gamma   90.00
#
_symmetry.space_group_name_H-M   'P 1'
#
loop_
_entity.id
_entity.type
_entity.pdbx_description
1 polymer ?
#
loop_
_entity_poly.entity_id
_entity_poly.type
_entity_poly.pdbx_seq_one_letter_code
_entity_poly.pdbx_strand_id
1 'polypeptide(L)'
;MSRFPFEEFDENHLLNFLEQGLLDEHIEELLMRWSLFSPKIQFSLINYIRERLKDSFSPKLLVKHLKIKPIEDAEQIVKGKGKHFEIIVVDKDQSDFAKGLVIPDTSKIITNLPELKNSLTIIKKFLNKNFAVFFDSYISGKSFMLPLACALSIERIPEDLRFTGALNIKGDVLEVEHLKEKIEFAKSHGLRLITPLQVKRFNTIKAYLEKDKWDIPFYITTAGYEEFLNFLKDFIGEKTFEEFEIIKGLELFYGLQEDTFYQVTGQLKTEEDWKKVCQDFYTRYYKIVTTLPGNKIFHIGIRGAVALSFALGVLYSHFYPFVFYHYQAKEWETKYHTIPIDEPRYLKERKSQYNYINTLFEHNGEDLAMVLNFGHHEAVADVKSYAFSHLNNPSFLVLEAKEKGNVPIESFSEVAKECASAIQDIRSQFSMKTYHFFFSCPVPIAFMVGLAFGHYVDGWIYNFQKEGSSYQPVLEFKFLRKIREEAVRN
;
A
#
# COMPACT_ATOMS: atom_id res chain seq x y z
N MET A 1 27.66 -16.28 50.58
CA MET A 1 27.25 -16.59 49.20
C MET A 1 28.48 -16.56 48.33
N SER A 2 28.78 -17.69 47.69
CA SER A 2 29.82 -17.77 46.65
C SER A 2 29.44 -16.80 45.52
N ARG A 3 30.28 -15.82 45.21
CA ARG A 3 30.05 -14.91 44.08
C ARG A 3 30.48 -15.64 42.81
N PHE A 4 29.55 -15.97 41.92
CA PHE A 4 29.87 -16.55 40.61
C PHE A 4 30.60 -15.51 39.74
N PRO A 5 31.72 -15.83 39.08
CA PRO A 5 32.45 -14.90 38.21
C PRO A 5 31.83 -14.86 36.80
N PHE A 6 30.66 -14.23 36.65
CA PHE A 6 29.92 -14.20 35.37
C PHE A 6 30.71 -13.56 34.20
N GLU A 7 31.61 -12.63 34.49
CA GLU A 7 32.51 -12.00 33.52
C GLU A 7 33.62 -12.92 32.99
N GLU A 8 33.88 -14.04 33.67
CA GLU A 8 34.83 -15.05 33.20
C GLU A 8 34.17 -16.07 32.25
N PHE A 9 32.84 -16.02 32.11
CA PHE A 9 32.13 -16.91 31.20
C PHE A 9 32.35 -16.44 29.76
N ASP A 10 32.41 -17.42 28.85
CA ASP A 10 32.27 -17.12 27.42
C ASP A 10 30.96 -16.34 27.20
N GLU A 11 31.04 -15.26 26.43
CA GLU A 11 29.91 -14.36 26.19
C GLU A 11 28.69 -15.11 25.64
N ASN A 12 28.89 -16.08 24.75
CA ASN A 12 27.77 -16.84 24.17
C ASN A 12 27.13 -17.78 25.20
N HIS A 13 27.91 -18.36 26.11
CA HIS A 13 27.34 -19.15 27.20
C HIS A 13 26.46 -18.31 28.12
N LEU A 14 26.93 -17.11 28.48
CA LEU A 14 26.14 -16.21 29.34
C LEU A 14 24.84 -15.78 28.65
N LEU A 15 24.89 -15.47 27.36
CA LEU A 15 23.70 -15.15 26.56
C LEU A 15 22.72 -16.33 26.49
N ASN A 16 23.22 -17.55 26.24
CA ASN A 16 22.38 -18.75 26.22
C ASN A 16 21.71 -19.01 27.59
N PHE A 17 22.43 -18.80 28.69
CA PHE A 17 21.86 -18.94 30.03
C PHE A 17 20.80 -17.88 30.33
N LEU A 18 21.00 -16.65 29.86
CA LEU A 18 19.96 -15.60 29.90
C LEU A 18 18.73 -16.06 29.12
N GLU A 19 18.87 -16.45 27.85
CA GLU A 19 17.74 -16.87 27.00
C GLU A 19 16.93 -18.03 27.60
N GLN A 20 17.61 -19.02 28.20
CA GLN A 20 16.96 -20.15 28.87
C GLN A 20 16.29 -19.74 30.20
N GLY A 21 16.67 -18.59 30.74
CA GLY A 21 16.24 -18.05 32.03
C GLY A 21 16.78 -18.78 33.25
N LEU A 22 17.98 -19.34 33.09
CA LEU A 22 18.72 -19.97 34.19
C LEU A 22 19.34 -18.94 35.14
N LEU A 23 19.23 -17.65 34.82
CA LEU A 23 19.85 -16.54 35.55
C LEU A 23 18.85 -15.62 36.27
N ASP A 24 17.58 -16.01 36.39
CA ASP A 24 16.52 -15.21 37.02
C ASP A 24 16.88 -14.76 38.44
N GLU A 25 17.45 -15.65 39.25
CA GLU A 25 17.87 -15.36 40.62
C GLU A 25 19.17 -14.52 40.70
N HIS A 26 19.91 -14.41 39.59
CA HIS A 26 21.22 -13.75 39.52
C HIS A 26 21.19 -12.37 38.84
N ILE A 27 20.02 -11.87 38.43
CA ILE A 27 19.91 -10.59 37.69
C ILE A 27 20.50 -9.41 38.46
N GLU A 28 20.33 -9.33 39.78
CA GLU A 28 20.97 -8.26 40.58
C GLU A 28 22.50 -8.35 40.51
N GLU A 29 23.06 -9.55 40.58
CA GLU A 29 24.51 -9.78 40.50
C GLU A 29 25.07 -9.42 39.12
N LEU A 30 24.31 -9.71 38.05
CA LEU A 30 24.67 -9.30 36.68
C LEU A 30 24.63 -7.77 36.55
N LEU A 31 23.59 -7.10 37.04
CA LEU A 31 23.50 -5.64 37.01
C LEU A 31 24.62 -4.96 37.81
N MET A 32 25.06 -5.55 38.93
CA MET A 32 26.21 -5.06 39.69
C MET A 32 27.50 -4.98 38.85
N ARG A 33 27.64 -5.84 37.84
CA ARG A 33 28.83 -5.98 37.00
C ARG A 33 28.65 -5.37 35.61
N TRP A 34 27.60 -4.58 35.43
CA TRP A 34 27.23 -3.96 34.16
C TRP A 34 28.41 -3.41 33.36
N SER A 35 29.32 -2.66 34.00
CA SER A 35 30.46 -2.02 33.34
C SER A 35 31.56 -2.98 32.86
N LEU A 36 31.54 -4.25 33.29
CA LEU A 36 32.48 -5.28 32.86
C LEU A 36 31.98 -6.03 31.61
N PHE A 37 30.69 -5.91 31.30
CA PHE A 37 30.07 -6.60 30.18
C PHE A 37 30.18 -5.82 28.87
N SER A 38 30.22 -6.56 27.76
CA SER A 38 30.14 -6.00 26.42
C SER A 38 28.76 -5.36 26.17
N PRO A 39 28.65 -4.48 25.16
CA PRO A 39 27.36 -3.92 24.73
C PRO A 39 26.33 -5.00 24.42
N LYS A 40 26.77 -6.15 23.87
CA LYS A 40 25.90 -7.28 23.53
C LYS A 40 25.22 -7.87 24.75
N ILE A 41 25.98 -8.20 25.80
CA ILE A 41 25.42 -8.72 27.06
C ILE A 41 24.53 -7.66 27.73
N GLN A 42 24.97 -6.40 27.76
CA GLN A 42 24.21 -5.30 28.36
C GLN A 42 22.84 -5.11 27.67
N PHE A 43 22.83 -5.10 26.33
CA PHE A 43 21.63 -5.02 25.52
C PHE A 43 20.70 -6.21 25.76
N SER A 44 21.23 -7.44 25.71
CA SER A 44 20.46 -8.66 25.97
C SER A 44 19.88 -8.70 27.37
N LEU A 45 20.62 -8.24 28.39
CA LEU A 45 20.14 -8.17 29.77
C LEU A 45 18.95 -7.20 29.91
N ILE A 46 18.98 -6.05 29.23
CA ILE A 46 17.85 -5.11 29.23
C ILE A 46 16.63 -5.70 28.51
N ASN A 47 16.81 -6.32 27.34
CA ASN A 47 15.70 -6.99 26.64
C ASN A 47 15.11 -8.11 27.51
N TYR A 48 15.98 -8.94 28.11
CA TYR A 48 15.58 -10.03 28.98
C TYR A 48 14.70 -9.55 30.14
N ILE A 49 15.12 -8.48 30.83
CA ILE A 49 14.35 -7.87 31.91
C ILE A 49 12.97 -7.39 31.41
N ARG A 50 12.93 -6.75 30.24
CA ARG A 50 11.70 -6.18 29.66
C ARG A 50 10.72 -7.22 29.12
N GLU A 51 11.23 -8.34 28.61
CA GLU A 51 10.42 -9.37 27.96
C GLU A 51 9.96 -10.45 28.93
N ARG A 52 10.85 -10.89 29.83
CA ARG A 52 10.58 -12.03 30.72
C ARG A 52 10.30 -11.63 32.16
N LEU A 53 10.97 -10.59 32.67
CA LEU A 53 10.89 -10.22 34.08
C LEU A 53 10.11 -8.93 34.35
N LYS A 54 9.42 -8.36 33.36
CA LYS A 54 8.84 -7.01 33.47
C LYS A 54 7.94 -6.81 34.69
N ASP A 55 7.25 -7.87 35.11
CA ASP A 55 6.24 -7.85 36.18
C ASP A 55 6.82 -8.18 37.55
N SER A 56 7.93 -8.94 37.60
CA SER A 56 8.59 -9.38 38.84
C SER A 56 9.86 -8.59 39.18
N PHE A 57 10.47 -7.93 38.19
CA PHE A 57 11.71 -7.19 38.34
C PHE A 57 11.49 -5.87 39.09
N SER A 58 12.37 -5.58 40.05
CA SER A 58 12.34 -4.33 40.83
C SER A 58 13.15 -3.23 40.14
N PRO A 59 12.53 -2.13 39.65
CA PRO A 59 13.24 -1.04 38.99
C PRO A 59 14.30 -0.36 39.87
N LYS A 60 14.20 -0.51 41.20
CA LYS A 60 15.20 -0.03 42.17
C LYS A 60 16.59 -0.63 41.91
N LEU A 61 16.68 -1.83 41.34
CA LEU A 61 17.95 -2.45 40.97
C LEU A 61 18.69 -1.67 39.88
N LEU A 62 17.97 -1.17 38.86
CA LEU A 62 18.57 -0.30 37.83
C LEU A 62 19.00 1.04 38.42
N VAL A 63 18.22 1.61 39.34
CA VAL A 63 18.62 2.85 40.05
C VAL A 63 19.91 2.64 40.84
N LYS A 64 19.99 1.53 41.58
CA LYS A 64 21.12 1.19 42.44
C LYS A 64 22.39 0.91 41.65
N HIS A 65 22.31 0.08 40.62
CA HIS A 65 23.49 -0.45 39.94
C HIS A 65 23.87 0.32 38.67
N LEU A 66 22.89 0.85 37.93
CA LEU A 66 23.14 1.62 36.69
C LEU A 66 23.09 3.14 36.92
N LYS A 67 22.83 3.59 38.15
CA LYS A 67 22.73 5.02 38.52
C LYS A 67 21.68 5.79 37.70
N ILE A 68 20.63 5.09 37.26
CA ILE A 68 19.49 5.66 36.57
C ILE A 68 18.62 6.37 37.61
N LYS A 69 18.51 7.69 37.51
CA LYS A 69 17.71 8.53 38.42
C LYS A 69 16.95 9.54 37.58
N PRO A 70 15.64 9.75 37.84
CA PRO A 70 14.88 9.24 38.99
C PRO A 70 14.30 7.81 38.77
N ILE A 71 13.55 7.24 39.74
CA ILE A 71 13.05 5.84 39.68
C ILE A 71 12.10 5.60 38.50
N GLU A 72 11.39 6.65 38.10
CA GLU A 72 10.46 6.67 36.97
C GLU A 72 11.19 6.35 35.66
N ASP A 73 12.46 6.75 35.49
CA ASP A 73 13.26 6.37 34.32
C ASP A 73 13.55 4.87 34.30
N ALA A 74 13.80 4.27 35.47
CA ALA A 74 14.03 2.83 35.58
C ALA A 74 12.72 2.06 35.30
N GLU A 75 11.59 2.55 35.80
CA GLU A 75 10.27 2.00 35.48
C GLU A 75 9.98 2.09 33.98
N GLN A 76 10.27 3.22 33.35
CA GLN A 76 10.12 3.43 31.92
C GLN A 76 11.02 2.47 31.12
N ILE A 77 12.26 2.22 31.57
CA ILE A 77 13.16 1.26 30.93
C ILE A 77 12.64 -0.18 31.04
N VAL A 78 11.96 -0.56 32.13
CA VAL A 78 11.45 -1.93 32.30
C VAL A 78 10.09 -2.12 31.59
N LYS A 79 9.18 -1.15 31.70
CA LYS A 79 7.76 -1.29 31.33
C LYS A 79 7.30 -0.39 30.19
N GLY A 80 8.04 0.68 29.88
CA GLY A 80 7.70 1.63 28.83
C GLY A 80 7.73 1.00 27.44
N LYS A 81 7.01 1.61 26.49
CA LYS A 81 7.04 1.20 25.07
C LYS A 81 8.44 1.43 24.52
N GLY A 82 9.10 0.36 24.09
CA GLY A 82 10.41 0.42 23.43
C GLY A 82 10.28 0.01 21.97
N LYS A 83 11.19 0.48 21.13
CA LYS A 83 11.27 0.09 19.72
C LYS A 83 12.69 -0.35 19.38
N HIS A 84 12.80 -1.52 18.76
CA HIS A 84 14.05 -1.98 18.17
C HIS A 84 14.28 -1.30 16.83
N PHE A 85 15.54 -1.05 16.50
CA PHE A 85 15.98 -0.54 15.22
C PHE A 85 17.32 -1.14 14.84
N GLU A 86 17.61 -1.15 13.54
CA GLU A 86 18.83 -1.69 12.98
C GLU A 86 19.67 -0.59 12.36
N ILE A 87 20.99 -0.78 12.42
CA ILE A 87 22.01 0.11 11.90
C ILE A 87 22.93 -0.74 11.05
N ILE A 88 23.19 -0.31 9.82
CA ILE A 88 24.21 -0.95 8.99
C ILE A 88 25.56 -0.36 9.37
N VAL A 89 26.43 -1.19 9.94
CA VAL A 89 27.79 -0.85 10.34
C VAL A 89 28.79 -1.49 9.39
N VAL A 90 29.97 -0.89 9.28
CA VAL A 90 31.07 -1.40 8.44
C VAL A 90 32.33 -1.39 9.29
N ASP A 91 32.94 -2.56 9.49
CA ASP A 91 34.24 -2.71 10.15
C ASP A 91 35.19 -3.48 9.22
N LYS A 92 36.38 -2.92 8.97
CA LYS A 92 37.40 -3.50 8.06
C LYS A 92 36.81 -4.03 6.73
N ASP A 93 35.97 -3.22 6.09
CA ASP A 93 35.26 -3.52 4.84
C ASP A 93 34.23 -4.67 4.91
N GLN A 94 33.94 -5.18 6.11
CA GLN A 94 32.85 -6.11 6.36
C GLN A 94 31.64 -5.35 6.89
N SER A 95 30.53 -5.41 6.15
CA SER A 95 29.25 -4.84 6.57
C SER A 95 28.47 -5.83 7.43
N ASP A 96 27.84 -5.34 8.50
CA ASP A 96 26.98 -6.13 9.38
C ASP A 96 25.84 -5.27 9.95
N PHE A 97 24.89 -5.90 10.64
CA PHE A 97 23.85 -5.22 11.41
C PHE A 97 24.28 -5.05 12.87
N ALA A 98 24.14 -3.82 13.36
CA ALA A 98 24.05 -3.55 14.79
C ALA A 98 22.59 -3.24 15.15
N LYS A 99 22.16 -3.66 16.34
CA LYS A 99 20.81 -3.43 16.85
C LYS A 99 20.82 -2.39 17.96
N GLY A 100 19.75 -1.61 18.03
CA GLY A 100 19.47 -0.70 19.11
C GLY A 100 18.06 -0.90 19.65
N LEU A 101 17.89 -0.70 20.95
CA LEU A 101 16.61 -0.59 21.62
C LEU A 101 16.48 0.84 22.11
N VAL A 102 15.47 1.56 21.64
CA VAL A 102 15.17 2.90 22.13
C VAL A 102 13.87 2.93 22.94
N ILE A 103 13.88 3.70 24.02
CA ILE A 103 12.76 3.86 24.95
C ILE A 103 12.58 5.38 25.16
N PRO A 104 11.49 5.99 24.66
CA PRO A 104 11.27 7.42 24.76
C PRO A 104 10.85 7.83 26.18
N ASP A 105 10.79 9.15 26.39
CA ASP A 105 10.16 9.82 27.53
C ASP A 105 10.82 9.55 28.91
N THR A 106 12.13 9.31 28.92
CA THR A 106 12.93 9.37 30.15
C THR A 106 13.23 10.83 30.54
N SER A 107 13.69 11.09 31.76
CA SER A 107 14.06 12.43 32.23
C SER A 107 15.37 12.95 31.60
N LYS A 108 16.24 12.03 31.17
CA LYS A 108 17.58 12.30 30.59
C LYS A 108 17.98 11.24 29.58
N ILE A 109 19.04 11.50 28.81
CA ILE A 109 19.65 10.48 27.95
C ILE A 109 20.30 9.41 28.82
N ILE A 110 19.92 8.15 28.60
CA ILE A 110 20.51 6.98 29.25
C ILE A 110 21.03 6.07 28.14
N THR A 111 22.26 5.58 28.26
CA THR A 111 22.84 4.69 27.25
C THR A 111 23.92 3.80 27.83
N ASN A 112 24.16 2.67 27.19
CA ASN A 112 25.27 1.78 27.48
C ASN A 112 26.57 2.15 26.74
N LEU A 113 26.53 3.13 25.83
CA LEU A 113 27.70 3.67 25.12
C LEU A 113 27.89 5.17 25.43
N PRO A 114 28.50 5.54 26.58
CA PRO A 114 28.66 6.93 27.01
C PRO A 114 29.42 7.82 26.02
N GLU A 115 30.30 7.25 25.21
CA GLU A 115 31.08 7.92 24.16
C GLU A 115 30.19 8.58 23.09
N LEU A 116 28.95 8.09 22.90
CA LEU A 116 28.00 8.63 21.92
C LEU A 116 27.24 9.86 22.43
N LYS A 117 27.47 10.29 23.67
CA LYS A 117 26.69 11.34 24.35
C LYS A 117 26.53 12.64 23.55
N ASN A 118 27.56 13.05 22.80
CA ASN A 118 27.48 14.26 21.96
C ASN A 118 26.47 14.10 20.82
N SER A 119 26.53 12.99 20.09
CA SER A 119 25.60 12.65 19.02
C SER A 119 24.17 12.46 19.56
N LEU A 120 24.01 11.78 20.70
CA LEU A 120 22.70 11.62 21.34
C LEU A 120 22.11 12.95 21.81
N THR A 121 22.95 13.89 22.27
CA THR A 121 22.51 15.24 22.65
C THR A 121 21.99 16.04 21.45
N ILE A 122 22.56 15.83 20.26
CA ILE A 122 22.06 16.45 19.03
C ILE A 122 20.64 15.93 18.73
N ILE A 123 20.42 14.61 18.80
CA ILE A 123 19.10 14.00 18.57
C ILE A 123 18.09 14.50 19.61
N LYS A 124 18.47 14.55 20.89
CA LYS A 124 17.63 15.12 21.95
C LYS A 124 17.21 16.55 21.64
N LYS A 125 18.16 17.41 21.26
CA LYS A 125 17.87 18.81 20.95
C LYS A 125 16.97 18.95 19.73
N PHE A 126 17.21 18.13 18.70
CA PHE A 126 16.42 18.12 17.49
C PHE A 126 14.97 17.68 17.73
N LEU A 127 14.77 16.53 18.39
CA LEU A 127 13.44 15.98 18.66
C LEU A 127 12.74 16.61 19.86
N ASN A 128 13.47 17.44 20.63
CA ASN A 128 13.04 17.98 21.92
C ASN A 128 12.56 16.90 22.90
N LYS A 129 13.24 15.75 22.92
CA LYS A 129 12.87 14.58 23.74
C LYS A 129 14.10 13.92 24.35
N ASN A 130 13.96 13.47 25.59
CA ASN A 130 14.91 12.58 26.24
C ASN A 130 14.48 11.13 26.00
N PHE A 131 15.44 10.20 26.08
CA PHE A 131 15.22 8.78 25.82
C PHE A 131 16.34 7.93 26.43
N ALA A 132 16.06 6.65 26.66
CA ALA A 132 17.08 5.64 26.87
C ALA A 132 17.37 4.92 25.53
N VAL A 133 18.63 4.61 25.25
CA VAL A 133 19.04 3.81 24.10
C VAL A 133 20.15 2.83 24.46
N PHE A 134 19.94 1.55 24.14
CA PHE A 134 20.90 0.48 24.38
C PHE A 134 21.28 -0.16 23.05
N PHE A 135 22.57 -0.31 22.78
CA PHE A 135 23.10 -0.92 21.56
C PHE A 135 23.73 -2.28 21.85
N ASP A 136 23.56 -3.23 20.94
CA ASP A 136 24.13 -4.58 21.06
C ASP A 136 25.62 -4.67 20.68
N SER A 137 26.14 -3.61 20.08
CA SER A 137 27.48 -3.57 19.50
C SER A 137 28.15 -2.24 19.82
N TYR A 138 29.48 -2.20 19.84
CA TYR A 138 30.19 -0.93 19.83
C TYR A 138 29.95 -0.23 18.50
N ILE A 139 29.57 1.04 18.56
CA ILE A 139 29.31 1.85 17.36
C ILE A 139 30.30 3.00 17.33
N SER A 140 31.10 3.05 16.27
CA SER A 140 31.91 4.22 15.92
C SER A 140 31.17 5.09 14.89
N GLY A 141 31.35 6.40 14.97
CA GLY A 141 30.77 7.35 14.01
C GLY A 141 29.32 7.77 14.31
N LYS A 142 28.65 8.31 13.28
CA LYS A 142 27.37 9.03 13.41
C LYS A 142 26.22 8.44 12.58
N SER A 143 26.45 7.32 11.90
CA SER A 143 25.45 6.72 10.99
C SER A 143 24.20 6.18 11.67
N PHE A 144 24.27 5.90 12.98
CA PHE A 144 23.14 5.49 13.81
C PHE A 144 22.14 6.62 14.10
N MET A 145 22.51 7.89 13.89
CA MET A 145 21.69 9.01 14.36
C MET A 145 20.34 9.07 13.65
N LEU A 146 20.33 8.86 12.33
CA LEU A 146 19.10 8.83 11.54
C LEU A 146 18.16 7.68 11.92
N PRO A 147 18.58 6.39 11.93
CA PRO A 147 17.68 5.30 12.31
C PRO A 147 17.16 5.43 13.75
N LEU A 148 17.97 5.93 14.69
CA LEU A 148 17.53 6.23 16.05
C LEU A 148 16.45 7.33 16.08
N ALA A 149 16.62 8.41 15.33
CA ALA A 149 15.63 9.47 15.26
C ALA A 149 14.30 8.99 14.64
N CYS A 150 14.37 8.14 13.61
CA CYS A 150 13.20 7.49 13.02
C CYS A 150 12.50 6.60 14.04
N ALA A 151 13.24 5.75 14.76
CA ALA A 151 12.68 4.87 15.79
C ALA A 151 12.01 5.64 16.95
N LEU A 152 12.51 6.83 17.29
CA LEU A 152 11.94 7.69 18.33
C LEU A 152 10.66 8.44 17.91
N SER A 153 10.48 8.69 16.61
CA SER A 153 9.48 9.64 16.13
C SER A 153 8.39 9.02 15.28
N ILE A 154 8.67 7.90 14.61
CA ILE A 154 7.80 7.30 13.60
C ILE A 154 7.27 5.98 14.13
N GLU A 155 5.95 5.85 14.20
CA GLU A 155 5.29 4.66 14.77
C GLU A 155 5.55 3.43 13.90
N ARG A 156 5.27 3.53 12.60
CA ARG A 156 5.36 2.41 11.64
C ARG A 156 6.40 2.69 10.58
N ILE A 157 7.35 1.77 10.44
CA ILE A 157 8.40 1.80 9.42
C ILE A 157 8.26 0.48 8.63
N PRO A 158 8.23 0.50 7.28
CA PRO A 158 8.21 -0.72 6.49
C PRO A 158 9.36 -1.66 6.87
N GLU A 159 9.08 -2.97 6.95
CA GLU A 159 10.05 -3.97 7.43
C GLU A 159 11.31 -4.06 6.58
N ASP A 160 11.20 -3.72 5.30
CA ASP A 160 12.30 -3.70 4.34
C ASP A 160 13.03 -2.35 4.27
N LEU A 161 12.60 -1.33 5.02
CA LEU A 161 13.19 0.02 4.99
C LEU A 161 14.20 0.24 6.12
N ARG A 162 15.40 0.71 5.76
CA ARG A 162 16.47 1.09 6.69
C ARG A 162 16.96 2.52 6.42
N PHE A 163 17.68 3.06 7.39
CA PHE A 163 18.20 4.43 7.34
C PHE A 163 19.68 4.46 7.70
N THR A 164 20.44 5.33 7.04
CA THR A 164 21.80 5.67 7.43
C THR A 164 22.02 7.15 7.28
N GLY A 165 22.69 7.77 8.25
CA GLY A 165 23.01 9.20 8.18
C GLY A 165 23.28 9.82 9.53
N ALA A 166 24.06 10.90 9.51
CA ALA A 166 24.22 11.77 10.66
C ALA A 166 23.09 12.82 10.66
N LEU A 167 22.81 13.40 11.83
CA LEU A 167 21.84 14.48 11.98
C LEU A 167 22.47 15.70 12.65
N ASN A 168 22.00 16.89 12.30
CA ASN A 168 22.25 18.11 13.07
C ASN A 168 21.01 18.54 13.88
N ILE A 169 21.13 19.61 14.66
CA ILE A 169 20.03 20.12 15.50
C ILE A 169 18.84 20.69 14.70
N LYS A 170 19.01 20.93 13.40
CA LYS A 170 17.97 21.42 12.49
C LYS A 170 17.26 20.28 11.74
N GLY A 171 17.69 19.03 11.94
CA GLY A 171 17.16 17.88 11.21
C GLY A 171 17.69 17.73 9.78
N ASP A 172 18.82 18.37 9.45
CA ASP A 172 19.55 18.05 8.21
C ASP A 172 20.15 16.66 8.30
N VAL A 173 19.95 15.87 7.24
CA VAL A 173 20.55 14.55 7.06
C VAL A 173 21.91 14.74 6.39
N LEU A 174 22.97 14.33 7.10
CA LEU A 174 24.36 14.55 6.68
C LEU A 174 25.02 13.23 6.27
N GLU A 175 25.93 13.33 5.31
CA GLU A 175 26.71 12.21 4.80
C GLU A 175 27.54 11.54 5.91
N VAL A 176 27.76 10.23 5.71
CA VAL A 176 28.50 9.35 6.61
C VAL A 176 29.44 8.47 5.79
N GLU A 177 30.40 7.86 6.46
CA GLU A 177 31.38 6.98 5.83
C GLU A 177 30.73 5.66 5.34
N HIS A 178 31.40 5.03 4.38
CA HIS A 178 31.07 3.72 3.80
C HIS A 178 29.64 3.61 3.24
N LEU A 179 29.14 4.67 2.59
CA LEU A 179 27.79 4.66 2.01
C LEU A 179 27.63 3.59 0.92
N LYS A 180 28.68 3.36 0.11
CA LYS A 180 28.62 2.40 -1.00
C LYS A 180 28.43 0.98 -0.47
N GLU A 181 29.25 0.60 0.50
CA GLU A 181 29.25 -0.70 1.18
C GLU A 181 27.91 -0.93 1.88
N LYS A 182 27.36 0.09 2.56
CA LYS A 182 26.04 0.01 3.18
C LYS A 182 24.90 -0.17 2.18
N ILE A 183 24.97 0.52 1.03
CA ILE A 183 23.99 0.36 -0.06
C ILE A 183 24.07 -1.06 -0.64
N GLU A 184 25.27 -1.56 -0.90
CA GLU A 184 25.49 -2.92 -1.43
C GLU A 184 25.01 -3.99 -0.43
N PHE A 185 25.29 -3.81 0.85
CA PHE A 185 24.82 -4.70 1.92
C PHE A 185 23.30 -4.69 2.07
N ALA A 186 22.66 -3.51 2.06
CA ALA A 186 21.20 -3.43 2.10
C ALA A 186 20.57 -4.16 0.92
N LYS A 187 21.10 -3.94 -0.30
CA LYS A 187 20.63 -4.62 -1.51
C LYS A 187 20.78 -6.14 -1.45
N SER A 188 21.91 -6.66 -0.95
CA SER A 188 22.13 -8.11 -0.85
C SER A 188 21.19 -8.79 0.16
N HIS A 189 20.58 -8.02 1.07
CA HIS A 189 19.57 -8.49 2.03
C HIS A 189 18.13 -8.14 1.62
N GLY A 190 17.91 -7.64 0.39
CA GLY A 190 16.58 -7.25 -0.08
C GLY A 190 15.98 -6.04 0.63
N LEU A 191 16.83 -5.19 1.24
CA LEU A 191 16.42 -4.00 1.98
C LEU A 191 16.58 -2.73 1.15
N ARG A 192 15.67 -1.79 1.36
CA ARG A 192 15.76 -0.40 0.89
C ARG A 192 16.49 0.43 1.95
N LEU A 193 17.49 1.19 1.53
CA LEU A 193 18.27 2.06 2.41
C LEU A 193 18.07 3.51 2.01
N ILE A 194 17.48 4.31 2.90
CA ILE A 194 17.44 5.77 2.77
C ILE A 194 18.80 6.33 3.19
N THR A 195 19.40 7.09 2.28
CA THR A 195 20.72 7.69 2.46
C THR A 195 20.67 9.23 2.42
N PRO A 196 21.72 9.90 2.92
CA PRO A 196 21.85 11.36 2.82
C PRO A 196 21.98 11.87 1.38
N LEU A 197 22.25 10.99 0.40
CA LEU A 197 22.31 11.34 -1.02
C LEU A 197 20.91 11.56 -1.59
N GLN A 198 19.92 10.82 -1.09
CA GLN A 198 18.54 10.86 -1.58
C GLN A 198 17.68 11.86 -0.79
N VAL A 199 17.76 11.83 0.53
CA VAL A 199 16.90 12.64 1.42
C VAL A 199 17.76 13.57 2.26
N LYS A 200 17.47 14.87 2.21
CA LYS A 200 18.29 15.90 2.90
C LYS A 200 17.71 16.33 4.25
N ARG A 201 16.44 16.02 4.52
CA ARG A 201 15.73 16.44 5.75
C ARG A 201 15.06 15.26 6.43
N PHE A 202 15.18 15.19 7.74
CA PHE A 202 14.46 14.19 8.55
C PHE A 202 12.93 14.34 8.41
N ASN A 203 12.44 15.58 8.35
CA ASN A 203 11.01 15.85 8.26
C ASN A 203 10.37 15.23 7.03
N THR A 204 11.09 15.13 5.92
CA THR A 204 10.63 14.44 4.70
C THR A 204 10.35 12.96 4.97
N ILE A 205 11.28 12.27 5.65
CA ILE A 205 11.11 10.86 6.02
C ILE A 205 9.87 10.70 6.89
N LYS A 206 9.73 11.58 7.90
CA LYS A 206 8.59 11.57 8.81
C LYS A 206 7.28 11.83 8.06
N ALA A 207 7.24 12.83 7.20
CA ALA A 207 6.06 13.20 6.43
C ALA A 207 5.57 12.05 5.54
N TYR A 208 6.48 11.34 4.84
CA TYR A 208 6.10 10.18 4.04
C TYR A 208 5.56 9.02 4.89
N LEU A 209 6.26 8.67 5.97
CA LEU A 209 5.91 7.48 6.77
C LEU A 209 4.69 7.68 7.69
N GLU A 210 4.32 8.93 7.99
CA GLU A 210 3.12 9.28 8.76
C GLU A 210 1.93 9.69 7.90
N LYS A 211 2.09 9.79 6.58
CA LYS A 211 0.99 10.18 5.67
C LYS A 211 -0.12 9.13 5.68
N ASP A 212 -1.34 9.61 5.89
CA ASP A 212 -2.54 8.78 6.07
C ASP A 212 -3.53 8.88 4.90
N LYS A 213 -3.25 9.73 3.90
CA LYS A 213 -4.08 9.89 2.70
C LYS A 213 -3.21 10.00 1.45
N TRP A 214 -3.58 9.25 0.42
CA TRP A 214 -2.83 9.17 -0.84
C TRP A 214 -3.72 9.38 -2.05
N ASP A 215 -3.31 10.28 -2.95
CA ASP A 215 -3.87 10.39 -4.29
C ASP A 215 -3.00 9.56 -5.24
N ILE A 216 -3.57 8.50 -5.81
CA ILE A 216 -2.83 7.49 -6.57
C ILE A 216 -3.17 7.60 -8.05
N PRO A 217 -2.25 8.07 -8.93
CA PRO A 217 -2.47 7.98 -10.37
C PRO A 217 -2.47 6.50 -10.78
N PHE A 218 -3.45 6.07 -11.57
CA PHE A 218 -3.49 4.72 -12.11
C PHE A 218 -4.07 4.69 -13.53
N TYR A 219 -3.20 4.46 -14.53
CA TYR A 219 -3.55 4.66 -15.92
C TYR A 219 -3.42 3.40 -16.77
N ILE A 220 -4.45 3.09 -17.56
CA ILE A 220 -4.48 1.92 -18.45
C ILE A 220 -4.57 2.40 -19.90
N THR A 221 -3.66 1.94 -20.77
CA THR A 221 -3.58 2.42 -22.15
C THR A 221 -3.16 1.36 -23.15
N THR A 222 -3.66 1.46 -24.38
CA THR A 222 -3.23 0.61 -25.50
C THR A 222 -1.97 1.11 -26.20
N ALA A 223 -1.59 2.38 -26.04
CA ALA A 223 -0.62 3.03 -26.94
C ALA A 223 0.84 3.03 -26.42
N GLY A 224 1.06 3.26 -25.11
CA GLY A 224 2.41 3.24 -24.54
C GLY A 224 2.59 4.17 -23.33
N TYR A 225 3.81 4.19 -22.80
CA TYR A 225 4.20 4.94 -21.59
C TYR A 225 4.02 6.47 -21.73
N GLU A 226 4.22 7.04 -22.92
CA GLU A 226 4.06 8.48 -23.15
C GLU A 226 2.65 8.99 -22.79
N GLU A 227 1.64 8.13 -22.95
CA GLU A 227 0.27 8.47 -22.57
C GLU A 227 0.09 8.57 -21.06
N PHE A 228 0.83 7.77 -20.28
CA PHE A 228 0.84 7.89 -18.83
C PHE A 228 1.46 9.23 -18.41
N LEU A 229 2.57 9.63 -19.05
CA LEU A 229 3.18 10.95 -18.81
C LEU A 229 2.23 12.10 -19.17
N ASN A 230 1.45 11.95 -20.24
CA ASN A 230 0.42 12.94 -20.59
C ASN A 230 -0.71 12.96 -19.56
N PHE A 231 -1.20 11.80 -19.12
CA PHE A 231 -2.18 11.70 -18.04
C PHE A 231 -1.71 12.38 -16.75
N LEU A 232 -0.43 12.24 -16.38
CA LEU A 232 0.13 12.92 -15.19
C LEU A 232 0.11 14.45 -15.28
N LYS A 233 0.02 15.03 -16.49
CA LYS A 233 -0.17 16.49 -16.66
C LYS A 233 -1.57 16.92 -16.22
N ASP A 234 -2.58 16.11 -16.50
CA ASP A 234 -3.99 16.37 -16.16
C ASP A 234 -4.38 15.83 -14.78
N PHE A 235 -3.56 14.96 -14.18
CA PHE A 235 -3.76 14.45 -12.83
C PHE A 235 -3.93 15.60 -11.82
N ILE A 236 -5.08 15.66 -11.16
CA ILE A 236 -5.43 16.74 -10.22
C ILE A 236 -5.00 16.45 -8.77
N GLY A 237 -4.50 15.26 -8.49
CA GLY A 237 -4.00 14.89 -7.17
C GLY A 237 -2.62 15.49 -6.87
N GLU A 238 -2.05 15.10 -5.73
CA GLU A 238 -0.74 15.56 -5.29
C GLU A 238 0.40 15.07 -6.21
N LYS A 239 0.93 15.95 -7.06
CA LYS A 239 2.04 15.63 -7.99
C LYS A 239 3.40 15.59 -7.29
N THR A 240 3.57 16.40 -6.26
CA THR A 240 4.79 16.54 -5.49
C THR A 240 4.45 16.54 -4.01
N PHE A 241 5.21 15.79 -3.22
CA PHE A 241 5.08 15.78 -1.77
C PHE A 241 6.46 15.91 -1.14
N GLU A 242 6.61 16.91 -0.27
CA GLU A 242 7.90 17.40 0.21
C GLU A 242 8.82 17.76 -0.97
N GLU A 243 10.06 17.25 -1.03
CA GLU A 243 10.99 17.50 -2.13
C GLU A 243 10.89 16.54 -3.34
N PHE A 244 9.94 15.60 -3.36
CA PHE A 244 9.87 14.58 -4.41
C PHE A 244 8.61 14.68 -5.27
N GLU A 245 8.75 14.34 -6.55
CA GLU A 245 7.61 13.84 -7.34
C GLU A 245 7.00 12.63 -6.63
N ILE A 246 5.68 12.56 -6.56
CA ILE A 246 4.96 11.60 -5.71
C ILE A 246 5.37 10.14 -6.01
N ILE A 247 5.52 9.78 -7.28
CA ILE A 247 5.90 8.41 -7.69
C ILE A 247 7.32 8.07 -7.21
N LYS A 248 8.29 8.99 -7.34
CA LYS A 248 9.66 8.79 -6.85
C LYS A 248 9.70 8.65 -5.33
N GLY A 249 8.89 9.44 -4.63
CA GLY A 249 8.73 9.32 -3.18
C GLY A 249 8.15 7.97 -2.77
N LEU A 250 7.10 7.50 -3.46
CA LEU A 250 6.49 6.18 -3.24
C LEU A 250 7.46 5.03 -3.53
N GLU A 251 8.29 5.14 -4.56
CA GLU A 251 9.35 4.17 -4.84
C GLU A 251 10.35 4.12 -3.68
N LEU A 252 10.83 5.29 -3.25
CA LEU A 252 11.85 5.41 -2.22
C LEU A 252 11.37 4.91 -0.85
N PHE A 253 10.19 5.37 -0.40
CA PHE A 253 9.66 5.09 0.94
C PHE A 253 8.78 3.85 1.03
N TYR A 254 8.19 3.40 -0.08
CA TYR A 254 7.30 2.22 -0.10
C TYR A 254 7.67 1.13 -1.12
N GLY A 255 8.69 1.30 -1.95
CA GLY A 255 9.12 0.28 -2.91
C GLY A 255 8.15 0.09 -4.08
N LEU A 256 7.21 1.03 -4.26
CA LEU A 256 6.27 1.03 -5.37
C LEU A 256 6.94 1.63 -6.61
N GLN A 257 7.42 0.74 -7.48
CA GLN A 257 8.02 1.08 -8.76
C GLN A 257 7.02 1.81 -9.67
N GLU A 258 7.52 2.69 -10.53
CA GLU A 258 6.68 3.52 -11.42
C GLU A 258 5.71 2.69 -12.28
N ASP A 259 6.16 1.54 -12.76
CA ASP A 259 5.32 0.63 -13.54
C ASP A 259 4.10 0.15 -12.77
N THR A 260 4.11 0.18 -11.44
CA THR A 260 2.95 -0.16 -10.59
C THR A 260 1.75 0.78 -10.85
N PHE A 261 2.00 2.01 -11.32
CA PHE A 261 0.98 3.06 -11.50
C PHE A 261 0.43 3.17 -12.93
N TYR A 262 0.86 2.30 -13.84
CA TYR A 262 0.27 2.24 -15.17
C TYR A 262 0.30 0.84 -15.77
N GLN A 263 -0.49 0.65 -16.83
CA GLN A 263 -0.52 -0.59 -17.57
C GLN A 263 -0.63 -0.31 -19.07
N VAL A 264 0.29 -0.89 -19.85
CA VAL A 264 0.21 -0.89 -21.31
C VAL A 264 -0.36 -2.22 -21.77
N THR A 265 -1.55 -2.20 -22.36
CA THR A 265 -2.28 -3.40 -22.76
C THR A 265 -1.94 -3.88 -24.16
N GLY A 266 -1.44 -2.98 -25.02
CA GLY A 266 -1.34 -3.24 -26.45
C GLY A 266 -2.71 -3.55 -27.09
N GLN A 267 -2.69 -4.31 -28.18
CA GLN A 267 -3.91 -4.85 -28.81
C GLN A 267 -4.32 -6.18 -28.17
N LEU A 268 -5.56 -6.28 -27.72
CA LEU A 268 -6.10 -7.49 -27.10
C LEU A 268 -6.79 -8.36 -28.16
N LYS A 269 -6.08 -9.40 -28.63
CA LYS A 269 -6.54 -10.25 -29.75
C LYS A 269 -7.10 -11.58 -29.30
N THR A 270 -6.54 -12.13 -28.23
CA THR A 270 -6.88 -13.46 -27.72
C THR A 270 -7.41 -13.37 -26.30
N GLU A 271 -8.24 -14.33 -25.89
CA GLU A 271 -8.77 -14.42 -24.52
C GLU A 271 -7.65 -14.38 -23.45
N GLU A 272 -6.49 -14.96 -23.74
CA GLU A 272 -5.34 -14.94 -22.84
C GLU A 272 -4.75 -13.53 -22.65
N ASP A 273 -4.77 -12.69 -23.69
CA ASP A 273 -4.34 -11.28 -23.57
C ASP A 273 -5.23 -10.55 -22.56
N TRP A 274 -6.55 -10.74 -22.66
CA TRP A 274 -7.53 -10.14 -21.75
C TRP A 274 -7.36 -10.62 -20.32
N LYS A 275 -7.18 -11.94 -20.15
CA LYS A 275 -6.94 -12.57 -18.84
C LYS A 275 -5.68 -12.02 -18.18
N LYS A 276 -4.57 -11.96 -18.93
CA LYS A 276 -3.29 -11.42 -18.46
C LYS A 276 -3.41 -9.96 -18.03
N VAL A 277 -4.08 -9.12 -18.81
CA VAL A 277 -4.28 -7.70 -18.47
C VAL A 277 -5.09 -7.55 -17.18
N CYS A 278 -6.16 -8.33 -17.02
CA CYS A 278 -6.97 -8.32 -15.80
C CYS A 278 -6.17 -8.77 -14.55
N GLN A 279 -5.37 -9.83 -14.69
CA GLN A 279 -4.51 -10.31 -13.61
C GLN A 279 -3.46 -9.28 -13.22
N ASP A 280 -2.80 -8.65 -14.19
CA ASP A 280 -1.76 -7.65 -13.97
C ASP A 280 -2.32 -6.36 -13.37
N PHE A 281 -3.49 -5.89 -13.84
CA PHE A 281 -4.21 -4.77 -13.21
C PHE A 281 -4.45 -5.04 -11.73
N TYR A 282 -5.03 -6.21 -11.43
CA TYR A 282 -5.38 -6.55 -10.05
C TYR A 282 -4.15 -6.70 -9.16
N THR A 283 -3.05 -7.28 -9.69
CA THR A 283 -1.78 -7.41 -8.99
C THR A 283 -1.19 -6.03 -8.63
N ARG A 284 -1.15 -5.10 -9.60
CA ARG A 284 -0.66 -3.72 -9.37
C ARG A 284 -1.52 -2.97 -8.36
N TYR A 285 -2.84 -3.01 -8.55
CA TYR A 285 -3.81 -2.42 -7.66
C TYR A 285 -3.67 -2.95 -6.21
N TYR A 286 -3.62 -4.27 -6.04
CA TYR A 286 -3.54 -4.87 -4.72
C TYR A 286 -2.21 -4.58 -4.03
N LYS A 287 -1.09 -4.56 -4.79
CA LYS A 287 0.21 -4.14 -4.28
C LYS A 287 0.16 -2.72 -3.68
N ILE A 288 -0.46 -1.76 -4.36
CA ILE A 288 -0.63 -0.40 -3.82
C ILE A 288 -1.45 -0.43 -2.52
N VAL A 289 -2.56 -1.16 -2.53
CA VAL A 289 -3.48 -1.27 -1.39
C VAL A 289 -2.80 -1.84 -0.14
N THR A 290 -2.01 -2.91 -0.30
CA THR A 290 -1.37 -3.60 0.84
C THR A 290 -0.10 -2.92 1.31
N THR A 291 0.61 -2.21 0.42
CA THR A 291 1.86 -1.52 0.76
C THR A 291 1.63 -0.17 1.43
N LEU A 292 0.68 0.65 0.95
CA LEU A 292 0.48 1.99 1.50
C LEU A 292 -0.39 1.96 2.75
N PRO A 293 -0.10 2.79 3.78
CA PRO A 293 -0.99 2.98 4.93
C PRO A 293 -2.16 3.92 4.61
N GLY A 294 -3.13 4.02 5.50
CA GLY A 294 -4.19 5.03 5.43
C GLY A 294 -5.21 4.87 4.29
N ASN A 295 -5.80 5.99 3.87
CA ASN A 295 -6.81 6.09 2.82
C ASN A 295 -6.18 6.34 1.44
N LYS A 296 -6.75 5.75 0.40
CA LYS A 296 -6.28 5.88 -0.99
C LYS A 296 -7.43 6.36 -1.86
N ILE A 297 -7.19 7.41 -2.64
CA ILE A 297 -8.07 7.85 -3.71
C ILE A 297 -7.39 7.49 -5.02
N PHE A 298 -8.00 6.58 -5.78
CA PHE A 298 -7.43 6.18 -7.07
C PHE A 298 -7.89 7.14 -8.16
N HIS A 299 -6.94 7.73 -8.87
CA HIS A 299 -7.18 8.58 -10.03
C HIS A 299 -7.02 7.73 -11.28
N ILE A 300 -8.14 7.21 -11.78
CA ILE A 300 -8.19 6.16 -12.80
C ILE A 300 -8.43 6.79 -14.17
N GLY A 301 -7.53 6.54 -15.12
CA GLY A 301 -7.76 6.83 -16.53
C GLY A 301 -7.64 5.55 -17.36
N ILE A 302 -8.57 5.35 -18.31
CA ILE A 302 -8.57 4.17 -19.18
C ILE A 302 -8.73 4.61 -20.64
N ARG A 303 -7.68 4.40 -21.43
CA ARG A 303 -7.70 4.45 -22.89
C ARG A 303 -7.65 3.02 -23.43
N GLY A 304 -8.82 2.38 -23.51
CA GLY A 304 -8.93 0.99 -23.91
C GLY A 304 -10.36 0.57 -24.27
N ALA A 305 -10.57 -0.72 -24.45
CA ALA A 305 -11.87 -1.28 -24.80
C ALA A 305 -12.88 -1.10 -23.64
N VAL A 306 -14.15 -0.84 -23.99
CA VAL A 306 -15.24 -0.67 -23.01
C VAL A 306 -15.46 -1.96 -22.21
N ALA A 307 -15.39 -3.12 -22.87
CA ALA A 307 -15.44 -4.43 -22.24
C ALA A 307 -14.34 -4.63 -21.19
N LEU A 308 -13.13 -4.11 -21.45
CA LEU A 308 -12.02 -4.19 -20.50
C LEU A 308 -12.34 -3.33 -19.29
N SER A 309 -12.80 -2.11 -19.53
CA SER A 309 -13.15 -1.18 -18.45
C SER A 309 -14.20 -1.76 -17.51
N PHE A 310 -15.22 -2.44 -18.04
CA PHE A 310 -16.20 -3.15 -17.22
C PHE A 310 -15.55 -4.26 -16.38
N ALA A 311 -14.70 -5.10 -17.00
CA ALA A 311 -13.99 -6.16 -16.28
C ALA A 311 -13.09 -5.62 -15.16
N LEU A 312 -12.36 -4.53 -15.42
CA LEU A 312 -11.53 -3.87 -14.40
C LEU A 312 -12.39 -3.29 -13.27
N GLY A 313 -13.58 -2.77 -13.59
CA GLY A 313 -14.57 -2.37 -12.60
C GLY A 313 -15.00 -3.53 -11.70
N VAL A 314 -15.27 -4.71 -12.26
CA VAL A 314 -15.60 -5.92 -11.51
C VAL A 314 -14.48 -6.34 -10.54
N LEU A 315 -13.21 -6.16 -10.94
CA LEU A 315 -12.04 -6.47 -10.11
C LEU A 315 -11.77 -5.40 -9.05
N TYR A 316 -12.13 -4.15 -9.33
CA TYR A 316 -11.92 -3.02 -8.43
C TYR A 316 -12.73 -3.16 -7.14
N SER A 317 -12.14 -2.74 -6.02
CA SER A 317 -12.79 -2.84 -4.71
C SER A 317 -13.82 -1.73 -4.51
N HIS A 318 -14.90 -2.04 -3.80
CA HIS A 318 -15.88 -1.03 -3.39
C HIS A 318 -15.46 -0.23 -2.15
N PHE A 319 -14.25 -0.46 -1.63
CA PHE A 319 -13.76 0.19 -0.41
C PHE A 319 -12.99 1.50 -0.66
N TYR A 320 -12.40 1.69 -1.83
CA TYR A 320 -11.54 2.85 -2.07
C TYR A 320 -12.22 3.87 -2.98
N PRO A 321 -12.29 5.15 -2.56
CA PRO A 321 -12.74 6.23 -3.43
C PRO A 321 -11.89 6.30 -4.70
N PHE A 322 -12.48 6.82 -5.77
CA PHE A 322 -11.76 7.04 -7.01
C PHE A 322 -12.28 8.27 -7.75
N VAL A 323 -11.40 8.85 -8.58
CA VAL A 323 -11.74 9.87 -9.57
C VAL A 323 -11.48 9.27 -10.93
N PHE A 324 -12.53 9.12 -11.73
CA PHE A 324 -12.39 8.61 -13.09
C PHE A 324 -12.11 9.77 -14.06
N TYR A 325 -11.12 9.61 -14.93
CA TYR A 325 -10.72 10.61 -15.92
C TYR A 325 -11.22 10.20 -17.30
N HIS A 326 -12.09 11.01 -17.87
CA HIS A 326 -12.68 10.78 -19.20
C HIS A 326 -12.21 11.84 -20.20
N TYR A 327 -11.45 11.43 -21.21
CA TYR A 327 -10.97 12.34 -22.26
C TYR A 327 -12.08 12.54 -23.32
N GLN A 328 -12.61 13.75 -23.40
CA GLN A 328 -13.68 14.10 -24.35
C GLN A 328 -13.59 15.57 -24.77
N ALA A 329 -13.91 15.85 -26.03
CA ALA A 329 -14.16 17.21 -26.49
C ALA A 329 -15.51 17.72 -25.96
N LYS A 330 -15.47 18.79 -25.15
CA LYS A 330 -16.66 19.48 -24.63
C LYS A 330 -16.45 20.98 -24.81
N GLU A 331 -17.44 21.68 -25.37
CA GLU A 331 -17.40 23.15 -25.52
C GLU A 331 -16.11 23.68 -26.19
N TRP A 332 -15.63 22.99 -27.24
CA TRP A 332 -14.40 23.33 -27.99
C TRP A 332 -13.07 23.06 -27.26
N GLU A 333 -13.11 22.52 -26.04
CA GLU A 333 -11.93 22.07 -25.32
C GLU A 333 -11.86 20.54 -25.29
N THR A 334 -10.74 19.98 -25.77
CA THR A 334 -10.48 18.53 -25.68
C THR A 334 -9.52 18.29 -24.52
N LYS A 335 -10.05 17.74 -23.41
CA LYS A 335 -9.29 17.47 -22.19
C LYS A 335 -9.90 16.32 -21.40
N TYR A 336 -9.23 15.92 -20.32
CA TYR A 336 -9.83 15.04 -19.32
C TYR A 336 -10.85 15.78 -18.47
N HIS A 337 -12.02 15.15 -18.31
CA HIS A 337 -13.06 15.54 -17.36
C HIS A 337 -13.08 14.53 -16.22
N THR A 338 -13.18 15.02 -14.98
CA THR A 338 -13.11 14.19 -13.78
C THR A 338 -14.49 13.81 -13.27
N ILE A 339 -14.64 12.56 -12.84
CA ILE A 339 -15.87 12.02 -12.28
C ILE A 339 -15.51 11.45 -10.89
N PRO A 340 -15.68 12.24 -9.82
CA PRO A 340 -15.35 11.80 -8.46
C PRO A 340 -16.41 10.85 -7.91
N ILE A 341 -15.96 9.77 -7.26
CA ILE A 341 -16.77 8.79 -6.53
C ILE A 341 -16.14 8.60 -5.15
N ASP A 342 -16.64 9.37 -4.18
CA ASP A 342 -16.11 9.37 -2.80
C ASP A 342 -16.52 8.10 -2.03
N GLU A 343 -17.71 7.57 -2.31
CA GLU A 343 -18.20 6.32 -1.73
C GLU A 343 -18.59 5.34 -2.84
N PRO A 344 -17.74 4.38 -3.23
CA PRO A 344 -18.06 3.45 -4.32
C PRO A 344 -19.31 2.60 -4.05
N ARG A 345 -19.68 2.41 -2.78
CA ARG A 345 -20.91 1.73 -2.38
C ARG A 345 -22.16 2.46 -2.87
N TYR A 346 -22.08 3.77 -3.06
CA TYR A 346 -23.13 4.59 -3.67
C TYR A 346 -23.70 4.00 -4.96
N LEU A 347 -22.83 3.43 -5.80
CA LEU A 347 -23.20 2.86 -7.10
C LEU A 347 -24.05 1.59 -6.99
N LYS A 348 -24.07 0.95 -5.80
CA LYS A 348 -24.83 -0.29 -5.54
C LYS A 348 -26.18 -0.05 -4.89
N GLU A 349 -26.47 1.18 -4.47
CA GLU A 349 -27.74 1.51 -3.82
C GLU A 349 -28.89 1.48 -4.82
N ARG A 350 -30.00 0.86 -4.41
CA ARG A 350 -31.20 0.72 -5.23
C ARG A 350 -31.90 2.06 -5.43
N LYS A 351 -32.25 2.37 -6.68
CA LYS A 351 -33.18 3.45 -7.04
C LYS A 351 -34.57 2.87 -7.31
N SER A 352 -35.61 3.55 -6.82
CA SER A 352 -37.01 3.21 -7.09
C SER A 352 -37.53 3.79 -8.41
N GLN A 353 -36.85 4.79 -8.95
CA GLN A 353 -37.18 5.47 -10.20
C GLN A 353 -35.92 5.71 -11.01
N TYR A 354 -36.03 5.52 -12.33
CA TYR A 354 -34.96 5.75 -13.29
C TYR A 354 -35.23 7.07 -14.00
N ASN A 355 -34.33 8.04 -13.83
CA ASN A 355 -34.41 9.38 -14.40
C ASN A 355 -33.62 9.49 -15.71
N TYR A 356 -32.54 8.74 -15.85
CA TYR A 356 -31.59 8.87 -16.95
C TYR A 356 -31.68 7.74 -17.97
N ILE A 357 -32.16 6.56 -17.55
CA ILE A 357 -32.23 5.38 -18.43
C ILE A 357 -33.67 4.94 -18.75
N ASN A 358 -33.84 4.34 -19.93
CA ASN A 358 -34.97 3.47 -20.26
C ASN A 358 -34.55 2.00 -20.09
N THR A 359 -35.48 1.17 -19.65
CA THR A 359 -35.28 -0.27 -19.45
C THR A 359 -36.23 -1.05 -20.36
N LEU A 360 -35.68 -1.81 -21.30
CA LEU A 360 -36.45 -2.72 -22.15
C LEU A 360 -36.07 -4.15 -21.78
N PHE A 361 -37.05 -4.93 -21.31
CA PHE A 361 -36.84 -6.30 -20.87
C PHE A 361 -37.72 -7.27 -21.68
N GLU A 362 -37.08 -8.26 -22.30
CA GLU A 362 -37.70 -9.34 -23.05
C GLU A 362 -37.35 -10.67 -22.38
N HIS A 363 -38.31 -11.28 -21.70
CA HIS A 363 -38.09 -12.55 -20.99
C HIS A 363 -38.39 -13.76 -21.88
N ASN A 364 -37.39 -14.59 -22.14
CA ASN A 364 -37.54 -15.82 -22.92
C ASN A 364 -36.98 -17.05 -22.18
N GLY A 365 -35.72 -16.98 -21.73
CA GLY A 365 -35.02 -18.08 -21.07
C GLY A 365 -34.10 -17.60 -19.93
N GLU A 366 -33.21 -18.49 -19.49
CA GLU A 366 -32.38 -18.28 -18.30
C GLU A 366 -31.00 -17.65 -18.59
N ASP A 367 -30.63 -17.50 -19.86
CA ASP A 367 -29.45 -16.74 -20.30
C ASP A 367 -29.84 -15.27 -20.47
N LEU A 368 -29.28 -14.36 -19.67
CA LEU A 368 -29.61 -12.93 -19.74
C LEU A 368 -28.53 -12.17 -20.52
N ALA A 369 -28.88 -11.71 -21.72
CA ALA A 369 -28.09 -10.77 -22.49
C ALA A 369 -28.39 -9.32 -22.08
N MET A 370 -27.39 -8.65 -21.50
CA MET A 370 -27.44 -7.26 -21.09
C MET A 370 -26.74 -6.38 -22.10
N VAL A 371 -27.43 -5.34 -22.57
CA VAL A 371 -26.92 -4.37 -23.53
C VAL A 371 -26.89 -3.00 -22.90
N LEU A 372 -25.70 -2.45 -22.67
CA LEU A 372 -25.53 -1.05 -22.26
C LEU A 372 -25.42 -0.18 -23.53
N ASN A 373 -26.51 0.46 -23.94
CA ASN A 373 -26.64 1.21 -25.19
C ASN A 373 -26.71 2.74 -24.94
N PHE A 374 -25.56 3.33 -24.62
CA PHE A 374 -25.38 4.76 -24.31
C PHE A 374 -24.48 5.50 -25.32
N GLY A 375 -23.99 4.80 -26.34
CA GLY A 375 -23.16 5.34 -27.41
C GLY A 375 -23.97 5.69 -28.66
N HIS A 376 -23.32 6.32 -29.64
CA HIS A 376 -23.94 6.64 -30.93
C HIS A 376 -24.20 5.41 -31.81
N HIS A 377 -23.46 4.32 -31.59
CA HIS A 377 -23.61 3.11 -32.37
C HIS A 377 -24.78 2.29 -31.81
N GLU A 378 -25.82 2.10 -32.62
CA GLU A 378 -26.97 1.26 -32.27
C GLU A 378 -26.58 -0.22 -32.31
N ALA A 379 -26.24 -0.78 -31.15
CA ALA A 379 -25.71 -2.14 -31.04
C ALA A 379 -26.78 -3.22 -30.86
N VAL A 380 -28.03 -2.85 -30.56
CA VAL A 380 -29.06 -3.78 -30.07
C VAL A 380 -29.38 -4.87 -31.08
N ALA A 381 -29.59 -4.52 -32.36
CA ALA A 381 -29.93 -5.49 -33.39
C ALA A 381 -28.82 -6.54 -33.61
N ASP A 382 -27.57 -6.07 -33.67
CA ASP A 382 -26.40 -6.93 -33.85
C ASP A 382 -26.19 -7.86 -32.64
N VAL A 383 -26.37 -7.33 -31.42
CA VAL A 383 -26.29 -8.14 -30.20
C VAL A 383 -27.38 -9.20 -30.18
N LYS A 384 -28.62 -8.85 -30.51
CA LYS A 384 -29.72 -9.82 -30.57
C LYS A 384 -29.44 -10.93 -31.59
N SER A 385 -29.00 -10.56 -32.79
CA SER A 385 -28.62 -11.51 -33.85
C SER A 385 -27.52 -12.47 -33.38
N TYR A 386 -26.47 -11.92 -32.77
CA TYR A 386 -25.38 -12.72 -32.21
C TYR A 386 -25.86 -13.65 -31.10
N ALA A 387 -26.60 -13.12 -30.12
CA ALA A 387 -27.08 -13.87 -28.96
C ALA A 387 -28.02 -15.01 -29.36
N PHE A 388 -28.98 -14.78 -30.27
CA PHE A 388 -29.85 -15.86 -30.77
C PHE A 388 -29.09 -16.97 -31.49
N SER A 389 -27.93 -16.65 -32.08
CA SER A 389 -27.10 -17.63 -32.80
C SER A 389 -26.17 -18.43 -31.90
N HIS A 390 -25.90 -17.96 -30.68
CA HIS A 390 -24.86 -18.54 -29.79
C HIS A 390 -25.35 -18.91 -28.38
N LEU A 391 -26.48 -18.38 -27.95
CA LEU A 391 -27.05 -18.60 -26.61
C LEU A 391 -28.37 -19.36 -26.72
N ASN A 392 -28.75 -20.06 -25.65
CA ASN A 392 -29.95 -20.89 -25.66
C ASN A 392 -31.18 -20.09 -25.21
N ASN A 393 -32.00 -19.66 -26.16
CA ASN A 393 -33.23 -18.90 -25.92
C ASN A 393 -33.03 -17.68 -24.98
N PRO A 394 -32.16 -16.72 -25.35
CA PRO A 394 -31.75 -15.64 -24.45
C PRO A 394 -32.89 -14.68 -24.09
N SER A 395 -32.94 -14.27 -22.83
CA SER A 395 -33.65 -13.07 -22.38
C SER A 395 -32.79 -11.82 -22.63
N PHE A 396 -33.41 -10.67 -22.90
CA PHE A 396 -32.69 -9.42 -23.15
C PHE A 396 -33.06 -8.34 -22.14
N LEU A 397 -32.06 -7.69 -21.58
CA LEU A 397 -32.19 -6.42 -20.88
C LEU A 397 -31.39 -5.35 -21.63
N VAL A 398 -32.09 -4.43 -22.27
CA VAL A 398 -31.48 -3.27 -22.93
C VAL A 398 -31.64 -2.06 -22.03
N LEU A 399 -30.52 -1.43 -21.70
CA LEU A 399 -30.44 -0.20 -20.92
C LEU A 399 -29.93 0.90 -21.86
N GLU A 400 -30.74 1.92 -22.07
CA GLU A 400 -30.43 3.01 -23.01
C GLU A 400 -30.72 4.37 -22.40
N ALA A 401 -30.11 5.43 -22.93
CA ALA A 401 -30.38 6.79 -22.46
C ALA A 401 -31.82 7.22 -22.78
N LYS A 402 -32.48 7.92 -21.87
CA LYS A 402 -33.81 8.52 -22.14
C LYS A 402 -33.75 9.58 -23.22
N GLU A 403 -32.73 10.42 -23.16
CA GLU A 403 -32.46 11.43 -24.18
C GLU A 403 -31.47 10.84 -25.19
N LYS A 404 -31.93 10.64 -26.43
CA LYS A 404 -31.06 10.13 -27.50
C LYS A 404 -30.00 11.18 -27.83
N GLY A 405 -28.74 10.78 -27.76
CA GLY A 405 -27.59 11.66 -27.86
C GLY A 405 -26.52 11.22 -26.86
N ASN A 406 -25.34 11.85 -26.88
CA ASN A 406 -24.32 11.60 -25.87
C ASN A 406 -24.89 11.85 -24.47
N VAL A 407 -24.73 10.90 -23.56
CA VAL A 407 -24.98 11.09 -22.13
C VAL A 407 -24.07 12.23 -21.62
N PRO A 408 -24.58 13.21 -20.84
CA PRO A 408 -23.74 14.22 -20.20
C PRO A 408 -22.78 13.59 -19.18
N ILE A 409 -21.52 14.05 -19.16
CA ILE A 409 -20.46 13.52 -18.27
C ILE A 409 -20.89 13.59 -16.80
N GLU A 410 -21.57 14.68 -16.43
CA GLU A 410 -22.06 14.94 -15.08
C GLU A 410 -23.08 13.89 -14.60
N SER A 411 -23.72 13.19 -15.54
CA SER A 411 -24.74 12.18 -15.26
C SER A 411 -24.18 10.74 -15.25
N PHE A 412 -22.89 10.54 -15.54
CA PHE A 412 -22.34 9.18 -15.69
C PHE A 412 -22.46 8.31 -14.43
N SER A 413 -22.28 8.88 -13.25
CA SER A 413 -22.41 8.16 -11.98
C SER A 413 -23.86 7.75 -11.71
N GLU A 414 -24.82 8.63 -11.95
CA GLU A 414 -26.26 8.33 -11.83
C GLU A 414 -26.70 7.29 -12.85
N VAL A 415 -26.27 7.40 -14.11
CA VAL A 415 -26.57 6.41 -15.15
C VAL A 415 -26.05 5.03 -14.74
N ALA A 416 -24.81 4.94 -14.25
CA ALA A 416 -24.25 3.67 -13.79
C ALA A 416 -25.03 3.08 -12.60
N LYS A 417 -25.45 3.92 -11.65
CA LYS A 417 -26.27 3.51 -10.50
C LYS A 417 -27.66 3.03 -10.90
N GLU A 418 -28.31 3.71 -11.83
CA GLU A 418 -29.60 3.28 -12.38
C GLU A 418 -29.46 1.97 -13.15
N CYS A 419 -28.39 1.79 -13.93
CA CYS A 419 -28.12 0.53 -14.61
C CYS A 419 -27.97 -0.62 -13.61
N ALA A 420 -27.18 -0.42 -12.55
CA ALA A 420 -26.99 -1.41 -11.50
C ALA A 420 -28.30 -1.75 -10.78
N SER A 421 -29.14 -0.75 -10.52
CA SER A 421 -30.48 -0.94 -9.94
C SER A 421 -31.38 -1.76 -10.86
N ALA A 422 -31.44 -1.44 -12.15
CA ALA A 422 -32.26 -2.14 -13.14
C ALA A 422 -31.86 -3.60 -13.29
N ILE A 423 -30.55 -3.88 -13.39
CA ILE A 423 -30.03 -5.25 -13.44
C ILE A 423 -30.47 -6.03 -12.20
N GLN A 424 -30.34 -5.43 -11.03
CA GLN A 424 -30.68 -6.09 -9.78
C GLN A 424 -32.20 -6.25 -9.58
N ASP A 425 -33.04 -5.40 -10.21
CA ASP A 425 -34.50 -5.58 -10.21
C ASP A 425 -34.88 -6.82 -11.01
N ILE A 426 -34.29 -7.00 -12.20
CA ILE A 426 -34.47 -8.21 -13.00
C ILE A 426 -34.03 -9.45 -12.20
N ARG A 427 -32.88 -9.39 -11.51
CA ARG A 427 -32.41 -10.51 -10.66
C ARG A 427 -33.32 -10.82 -9.48
N SER A 428 -34.07 -9.84 -8.98
CA SER A 428 -35.02 -10.05 -7.88
C SER A 428 -36.33 -10.69 -8.34
N GLN A 429 -36.68 -10.53 -9.62
CA GLN A 429 -37.93 -11.01 -10.19
C GLN A 429 -37.74 -12.34 -10.95
N PHE A 430 -36.57 -12.56 -11.55
CA PHE A 430 -36.29 -13.68 -12.44
C PHE A 430 -34.98 -14.38 -12.04
N SER A 431 -35.01 -15.72 -12.02
CA SER A 431 -33.84 -16.55 -11.73
C SER A 431 -33.02 -16.80 -13.01
N MET A 432 -32.09 -15.90 -13.32
CA MET A 432 -31.17 -16.06 -14.46
C MET A 432 -29.96 -16.91 -14.08
N LYS A 433 -29.57 -17.86 -14.95
CA LYS A 433 -28.43 -18.76 -14.75
C LYS A 433 -27.12 -18.13 -15.20
N THR A 434 -27.11 -17.49 -16.36
CA THR A 434 -25.90 -16.92 -16.96
C THR A 434 -26.15 -15.46 -17.40
N TYR A 435 -25.09 -14.67 -17.37
CA TYR A 435 -25.14 -13.22 -17.62
C TYR A 435 -24.14 -12.85 -18.71
N HIS A 436 -24.62 -12.24 -19.78
CA HIS A 436 -23.85 -11.92 -20.98
C HIS A 436 -23.85 -10.41 -21.22
N PHE A 437 -22.69 -9.75 -21.11
CA PHE A 437 -22.61 -8.29 -21.23
C PHE A 437 -22.08 -7.82 -22.58
N PHE A 438 -22.82 -6.91 -23.19
CA PHE A 438 -22.50 -6.24 -24.45
C PHE A 438 -22.54 -4.72 -24.26
N PHE A 439 -21.63 -4.01 -24.93
CA PHE A 439 -21.39 -2.60 -24.64
C PHE A 439 -21.39 -1.73 -25.89
N SER A 440 -22.20 -0.69 -25.87
CA SER A 440 -22.06 0.52 -26.67
C SER A 440 -22.20 1.69 -25.70
N CYS A 441 -21.16 1.99 -24.92
CA CYS A 441 -21.23 3.03 -23.89
C CYS A 441 -19.86 3.66 -23.59
N PRO A 442 -19.84 4.84 -22.95
CA PRO A 442 -18.60 5.42 -22.42
C PRO A 442 -17.90 4.49 -21.42
N VAL A 443 -16.57 4.44 -21.53
CA VAL A 443 -15.66 3.68 -20.65
C VAL A 443 -15.96 3.87 -19.15
N PRO A 444 -16.16 5.10 -18.63
CA PRO A 444 -16.44 5.29 -17.19
C PRO A 444 -17.74 4.62 -16.74
N ILE A 445 -18.80 4.66 -17.57
CA ILE A 445 -20.08 4.02 -17.24
C ILE A 445 -19.88 2.51 -17.13
N ALA A 446 -19.17 1.91 -18.10
CA ALA A 446 -18.90 0.48 -18.08
C ALA A 446 -18.11 0.06 -16.82
N PHE A 447 -17.08 0.82 -16.45
CA PHE A 447 -16.32 0.59 -15.21
C PHE A 447 -17.21 0.62 -13.97
N MET A 448 -18.02 1.68 -13.81
CA MET A 448 -18.87 1.87 -12.65
C MET A 448 -19.97 0.80 -12.55
N VAL A 449 -20.55 0.38 -13.68
CA VAL A 449 -21.52 -0.72 -13.70
C VAL A 449 -20.83 -2.04 -13.34
N GLY A 450 -19.62 -2.31 -13.85
CA GLY A 450 -18.82 -3.48 -13.48
C GLY A 450 -18.55 -3.56 -11.98
N LEU A 451 -18.13 -2.44 -11.38
CA LEU A 451 -17.91 -2.30 -9.93
C LEU A 451 -19.19 -2.58 -9.13
N ALA A 452 -20.31 -2.00 -9.56
CA ALA A 452 -21.59 -2.18 -8.91
C ALA A 452 -22.09 -3.64 -9.01
N PHE A 453 -21.87 -4.28 -10.15
CA PHE A 453 -22.32 -5.64 -10.43
C PHE A 453 -21.53 -6.72 -9.67
N GLY A 454 -20.19 -6.64 -9.69
CA GLY A 454 -19.31 -7.61 -9.03
C GLY A 454 -19.12 -8.93 -9.78
N HIS A 455 -18.63 -9.98 -9.10
CA HIS A 455 -18.13 -11.22 -9.71
C HIS A 455 -18.90 -12.51 -9.31
N TYR A 456 -20.00 -12.39 -8.56
CA TYR A 456 -20.76 -13.52 -8.00
C TYR A 456 -21.83 -14.09 -8.95
N VAL A 457 -21.53 -14.13 -10.25
CA VAL A 457 -22.40 -14.73 -11.27
C VAL A 457 -21.57 -15.51 -12.28
N ASP A 458 -22.22 -16.36 -13.06
CA ASP A 458 -21.61 -17.04 -14.19
C ASP A 458 -22.01 -16.36 -15.50
N GLY A 459 -21.16 -16.48 -16.52
CA GLY A 459 -21.39 -15.86 -17.84
C GLY A 459 -20.15 -15.13 -18.37
N TRP A 460 -20.39 -14.24 -19.32
CA TRP A 460 -19.37 -13.74 -20.23
C TRP A 460 -19.46 -12.23 -20.49
N ILE A 461 -18.29 -11.64 -20.71
CA ILE A 461 -18.11 -10.27 -21.18
C ILE A 461 -17.71 -10.35 -22.65
N TYR A 462 -18.40 -9.60 -23.51
CA TYR A 462 -18.18 -9.61 -24.95
C TYR A 462 -17.55 -8.31 -25.44
N ASN A 463 -16.69 -8.42 -26.44
CA ASN A 463 -16.12 -7.28 -27.16
C ASN A 463 -16.45 -7.38 -28.65
N PHE A 464 -16.82 -6.26 -29.26
CA PHE A 464 -17.01 -6.20 -30.71
C PHE A 464 -15.65 -6.12 -31.41
N GLN A 465 -15.36 -7.08 -32.28
CA GLN A 465 -14.12 -7.12 -33.07
C GLN A 465 -14.37 -6.61 -34.48
N LYS A 466 -13.68 -5.51 -34.86
CA LYS A 466 -13.85 -4.89 -36.18
C LYS A 466 -13.43 -5.82 -37.33
N GLU A 467 -12.35 -6.57 -37.17
CA GLU A 467 -11.79 -7.45 -38.21
C GLU A 467 -12.75 -8.57 -38.63
N GLY A 468 -13.66 -8.98 -37.74
CA GLY A 468 -14.69 -9.99 -38.03
C GLY A 468 -16.12 -9.44 -38.06
N SER A 469 -16.31 -8.15 -37.82
CA SER A 469 -17.62 -7.49 -37.66
C SER A 469 -18.61 -8.28 -36.78
N SER A 470 -18.11 -8.83 -35.68
CA SER A 470 -18.87 -9.72 -34.80
C SER A 470 -18.41 -9.59 -33.35
N TYR A 471 -19.28 -10.00 -32.43
CA TYR A 471 -18.96 -10.08 -31.01
C TYR A 471 -18.12 -11.33 -30.74
N GLN A 472 -17.17 -11.20 -29.83
CA GLN A 472 -16.40 -12.32 -29.30
C GLN A 472 -16.48 -12.34 -27.77
N PRO A 473 -16.65 -13.52 -27.16
CA PRO A 473 -16.46 -13.68 -25.73
C PRO A 473 -14.98 -13.41 -25.41
N VAL A 474 -14.71 -12.50 -24.49
CA VAL A 474 -13.33 -12.13 -24.14
C VAL A 474 -12.95 -12.48 -22.71
N LEU A 475 -13.92 -12.50 -21.78
CA LEU A 475 -13.67 -12.79 -20.37
C LEU A 475 -14.86 -13.50 -19.73
N GLU A 476 -14.57 -14.51 -18.91
CA GLU A 476 -15.55 -15.17 -18.04
C GLU A 476 -15.58 -14.52 -16.65
N PHE A 477 -16.78 -14.41 -16.06
CA PHE A 477 -16.89 -13.98 -14.65
C PHE A 477 -16.22 -14.95 -13.67
N LYS A 478 -16.23 -16.24 -13.98
CA LYS A 478 -15.56 -17.27 -13.16
C LYS A 478 -14.06 -17.00 -13.04
N PHE A 479 -13.43 -16.55 -14.13
CA PHE A 479 -12.03 -16.14 -14.12
C PHE A 479 -11.81 -14.89 -13.25
N LEU A 480 -12.65 -13.85 -13.39
CA LEU A 480 -12.53 -12.64 -12.57
C LEU A 480 -12.75 -12.92 -11.07
N ARG A 481 -13.68 -13.82 -10.74
CA ARG A 481 -13.89 -14.33 -9.38
C ARG A 481 -12.64 -15.01 -8.83
N LYS A 482 -12.00 -15.88 -9.63
CA LYS A 482 -10.75 -16.55 -9.27
C LYS A 482 -9.66 -15.54 -8.90
N ILE A 483 -9.44 -14.50 -9.72
CA ILE A 483 -8.48 -13.42 -9.41
C ILE A 483 -8.79 -12.79 -8.03
N ARG A 484 -10.06 -12.47 -7.80
CA ARG A 484 -10.53 -11.77 -6.61
C ARG A 484 -10.43 -12.58 -5.33
N GLU A 485 -10.61 -13.89 -5.41
CA GLU A 485 -10.66 -14.81 -4.26
C GLU A 485 -9.31 -15.45 -3.95
N GLU A 486 -8.49 -15.79 -4.95
CA GLU A 486 -7.17 -16.41 -4.73
C GLU A 486 -6.19 -15.46 -4.05
N ALA A 487 -6.22 -14.18 -4.37
CA ALA A 487 -5.35 -13.17 -3.77
C ALA A 487 -5.77 -12.73 -2.35
N VAL A 488 -6.94 -13.17 -1.85
CA VAL A 488 -7.35 -12.95 -0.45
C VAL A 488 -6.83 -14.08 0.45
N ARG A 489 -6.37 -15.20 -0.14
CA ARG A 489 -5.87 -16.39 0.58
C ARG A 489 -4.35 -16.48 0.68
N ASN A 490 -3.63 -15.61 -0.04
CA ASN A 490 -2.19 -15.38 0.08
C ASN A 490 -1.96 -13.98 0.66
#